data_AF-A0A418NN91-F1
#
_entry.id   AF-A0A418NN91-F1
#
_cell.length_a   1.000
_cell.length_b   1.000
_cell.length_c   1.000
_cell.angle_alpha   90.00
_cell.angle_beta   90.00
_cell.angle_gamma   90.00
#
_symmetry.space_group_name_H-M   'P 1'
#
loop_
_entity.id
_entity.type
_entity.pdbx_description
1 polymer ?
#
loop_
_entity_poly.entity_id
_entity_poly.type
_entity_poly.pdbx_seq_one_letter_code
_entity_poly.pdbx_strand_id
1 'polypeptide(L)'
;MSPERRDLLAHRALSMTHIDEQLAGLETMSPARLRAEWKRLHRGQALLNGMTPSQMKRAIAWRLQEKLYGGLPPARLRELDRFTEQLAKEGNIDIGQSQSLKPGSRLVRHWHGKAYCVTVLEEGFEFEDRHFSSLTQIAREITGAAWSGPRFFGLKSRPGDGE
;
A
#
# COMPACT_ATOMS: atom_id res chain seq x y z
N MET A 1 18.37 -19.27 -22.14
CA MET A 1 18.40 -17.84 -21.74
C MET A 1 19.26 -17.09 -22.76
N SER A 2 18.69 -16.11 -23.46
CA SER A 2 19.39 -15.37 -24.51
C SER A 2 20.47 -14.43 -23.92
N PRO A 3 21.62 -14.23 -24.60
CA PRO A 3 22.71 -13.36 -24.13
C PRO A 3 22.25 -11.94 -23.76
N GLU A 4 21.37 -11.35 -24.56
CA GLU A 4 20.84 -9.99 -24.32
C GLU A 4 20.07 -9.84 -22.99
N ARG A 5 19.36 -10.90 -22.55
CA ARG A 5 18.67 -10.85 -21.25
C ARG A 5 19.64 -10.91 -20.07
N ARG A 6 20.82 -11.52 -20.24
CA ARG A 6 21.86 -11.57 -19.20
C ARG A 6 22.52 -10.20 -19.04
N ASP A 7 22.81 -9.51 -20.14
CA ASP A 7 23.45 -8.20 -20.12
C ASP A 7 22.53 -7.12 -19.51
N LEU A 8 21.23 -7.16 -19.82
CA LEU A 8 20.23 -6.26 -19.19
C LEU A 8 20.10 -6.48 -17.68
N LEU A 9 20.14 -7.74 -17.23
CA LEU A 9 20.08 -8.06 -15.80
C LEU A 9 21.37 -7.62 -15.07
N ALA A 10 22.53 -7.80 -15.71
CA ALA A 10 23.82 -7.37 -15.17
C ALA A 10 23.89 -5.83 -15.06
N HIS A 11 23.47 -5.10 -16.10
CA HIS A 11 23.44 -3.64 -16.07
C HIS A 11 22.47 -3.10 -15.00
N ARG A 12 21.32 -3.75 -14.83
CA ARG A 12 20.35 -3.41 -13.79
C ARG A 12 20.88 -3.70 -12.39
N ALA A 13 21.53 -4.85 -12.18
CA ALA A 13 22.15 -5.20 -10.91
C ALA A 13 23.26 -4.21 -10.53
N LEU A 14 24.13 -3.84 -11.47
CA LEU A 14 25.19 -2.84 -11.24
C LEU A 14 24.61 -1.46 -10.90
N SER A 15 23.53 -1.06 -11.59
CA SER A 15 22.82 0.19 -11.29
C SER A 15 22.12 0.15 -9.92
N MET A 16 21.70 -1.02 -9.45
CA MET A 16 21.13 -1.22 -8.12
C MET A 16 22.20 -1.13 -7.02
N THR A 17 23.34 -1.80 -7.17
CA THR A 17 24.45 -1.68 -6.21
C THR A 17 24.91 -0.22 -6.08
N HIS A 18 24.96 0.49 -7.21
CA HIS A 18 25.30 1.91 -7.22
C HIS A 18 24.24 2.78 -6.50
N ILE A 19 22.94 2.44 -6.56
CA ILE A 19 21.93 3.17 -5.78
C ILE A 19 22.12 2.94 -4.28
N ASP A 20 22.43 1.72 -3.87
CA ASP A 20 22.59 1.37 -2.45
C ASP A 20 23.79 2.10 -1.83
N GLU A 21 24.90 2.19 -2.57
CA GLU A 21 26.07 2.99 -2.17
C GLU A 21 25.74 4.48 -2.05
N GLN A 22 24.97 5.02 -3.01
CA GLN A 22 24.52 6.42 -2.95
C GLN A 22 23.62 6.67 -1.74
N LEU A 23 22.68 5.77 -1.44
CA LEU A 23 21.78 5.86 -0.29
C LEU A 23 22.56 5.79 1.03
N ALA A 24 23.52 4.86 1.14
CA ALA A 24 24.40 4.77 2.31
C ALA A 24 25.22 6.05 2.49
N GLY A 25 25.72 6.63 1.40
CA GLY A 25 26.45 7.90 1.42
C GLY A 25 25.63 9.08 1.93
N LEU A 26 24.31 9.11 1.66
CA LEU A 26 23.43 10.17 2.16
C LEU A 26 23.36 10.20 3.69
N GLU A 27 23.49 9.05 4.35
CA GLU A 27 23.35 8.98 5.80
C GLU A 27 24.45 9.73 6.55
N THR A 28 25.65 9.76 6.00
CA THR A 28 26.82 10.41 6.59
C THR A 28 27.08 11.81 6.01
N MET A 29 26.27 12.28 5.05
CA MET A 29 26.47 13.59 4.43
C MET A 29 26.17 14.75 5.38
N SER A 30 27.02 15.77 5.32
CA SER A 30 26.78 17.02 6.05
C SER A 30 25.57 17.78 5.46
N PRO A 31 24.87 18.60 6.26
CA PRO A 31 23.73 19.40 5.78
C PRO A 31 24.07 20.31 4.59
N ALA A 32 25.30 20.82 4.51
CA ALA A 32 25.75 21.63 3.38
C ALA A 32 25.83 20.82 2.08
N ARG A 33 26.35 19.59 2.15
CA ARG A 33 26.38 18.67 1.00
C ARG A 33 24.98 18.23 0.59
N LEU A 34 24.09 17.95 1.54
CA LEU A 34 22.69 17.63 1.24
C LEU A 34 22.00 18.77 0.48
N ARG A 35 22.24 20.03 0.85
CA ARG A 35 21.69 21.19 0.10
C ARG A 35 22.26 21.30 -1.32
N ALA A 36 23.55 21.03 -1.50
CA ALA A 36 24.17 21.02 -2.82
C ALA A 36 23.60 19.90 -3.69
N GLU A 37 23.46 18.71 -3.11
CA GLU A 37 22.92 17.53 -3.78
C GLU A 37 21.45 17.69 -4.14
N TRP A 38 20.67 18.31 -3.25
CA TRP A 38 19.30 18.73 -3.56
C TRP A 38 19.25 19.62 -4.81
N LYS A 39 20.04 20.70 -4.84
CA LYS A 39 20.07 21.64 -5.98
C LYS A 39 20.47 20.96 -7.28
N ARG A 40 21.38 19.98 -7.22
CA ARG A 40 21.83 19.19 -8.36
C ARG A 40 20.72 18.30 -8.93
N LEU A 41 19.95 17.65 -8.06
CA LEU A 41 18.93 16.67 -8.44
C LEU A 41 17.54 17.27 -8.73
N HIS A 42 17.21 18.37 -8.06
CA HIS A 42 15.93 19.08 -8.11
C HIS A 42 16.10 20.45 -8.79
N ARG A 43 16.71 20.47 -9.98
CA ARG A 43 16.94 21.71 -10.73
C ARG A 43 15.62 22.45 -10.95
N GLY A 44 15.58 23.73 -10.59
CA GLY A 44 14.39 24.58 -10.71
C GLY A 44 13.43 24.54 -9.52
N GLN A 45 13.67 23.68 -8.52
CA GLN A 45 12.86 23.64 -7.29
C GLN A 45 13.60 24.30 -6.13
N ALA A 46 12.92 25.23 -5.45
CA ALA A 46 13.42 25.82 -4.22
C ALA A 46 13.40 24.78 -3.09
N LEU A 47 14.43 24.80 -2.25
CA LEU A 47 14.37 24.14 -0.94
C LEU A 47 13.29 24.83 -0.12
N LEU A 48 12.36 24.05 0.42
CA LEU A 48 11.38 24.55 1.37
C LEU A 48 12.10 25.06 2.63
N ASN A 49 11.70 26.24 3.11
CA ASN A 49 12.23 26.82 4.34
C ASN A 49 11.97 25.87 5.51
N GLY A 50 12.98 25.61 6.34
CA GLY A 50 12.87 24.74 7.51
C GLY A 50 12.94 23.23 7.23
N MET A 51 13.25 22.81 5.99
CA MET A 51 13.45 21.39 5.70
C MET A 51 14.62 20.84 6.53
N THR A 52 14.35 19.80 7.32
CA THR A 52 15.35 19.14 8.17
C THR A 52 16.32 18.30 7.32
N PRO A 53 17.54 18.01 7.81
CA PRO A 53 18.46 17.12 7.12
C PRO A 53 17.86 15.74 6.80
N SER A 54 17.03 15.18 7.69
CA SER A 54 16.38 13.88 7.44
C SER A 54 15.37 13.92 6.29
N GLN A 55 14.63 15.04 6.14
CA GLN A 55 13.73 15.24 5.02
C GLN A 55 14.50 15.42 3.70
N MET A 56 15.61 16.17 3.71
CA MET A 56 16.48 16.30 2.54
C MET A 56 17.03 14.94 2.09
N LYS A 57 17.55 14.12 3.02
CA LYS A 57 18.04 12.77 2.73
C LYS A 57 16.96 11.92 2.04
N ARG A 58 15.76 11.84 2.63
CA ARG A 58 14.64 11.06 2.07
C ARG A 58 14.23 11.52 0.68
N ALA A 59 14.16 12.83 0.46
CA ALA A 59 13.70 13.35 -0.81
C ALA A 59 14.80 13.25 -1.90
N ILE A 60 16.08 13.34 -1.54
CA ILE A 60 17.21 13.00 -2.42
C ILE A 60 17.20 11.50 -2.77
N ALA A 61 17.05 10.63 -1.76
CA ALA A 61 16.95 9.18 -1.93
C ALA A 61 15.83 8.80 -2.90
N TRP A 62 14.63 9.34 -2.68
CA TRP A 62 13.49 9.18 -3.57
C TRP A 62 13.83 9.56 -5.01
N ARG A 63 14.46 10.73 -5.21
CA ARG A 63 14.79 11.22 -6.55
C ARG A 63 15.82 10.36 -7.27
N LEU A 64 16.77 9.77 -6.53
CA LEU A 64 17.72 8.82 -7.09
C LEU A 64 17.04 7.50 -7.46
N GLN A 65 16.14 7.01 -6.61
CA GLN A 65 15.36 5.80 -6.84
C GLN A 65 14.43 5.94 -8.06
N GLU A 66 13.73 7.06 -8.21
CA GLU A 66 12.86 7.33 -9.38
C GLU A 66 13.61 7.27 -10.70
N LYS A 67 14.86 7.74 -10.74
CA LYS A 67 15.68 7.69 -11.97
C LYS A 67 16.01 6.26 -12.39
N LEU A 68 16.12 5.35 -11.43
CA LEU A 68 16.45 3.94 -11.68
C LEU A 68 15.21 3.08 -11.91
N TYR A 69 14.20 3.22 -11.04
CA TYR A 69 13.02 2.37 -11.01
C TYR A 69 11.82 2.94 -11.76
N GLY A 70 11.89 4.21 -12.18
CA GLY A 70 10.76 4.96 -12.68
C GLY A 70 9.94 5.60 -11.55
N GLY A 71 9.05 6.51 -11.94
CA GLY A 71 8.13 7.16 -11.00
C GLY A 71 6.98 6.23 -10.56
N LEU A 72 6.03 6.81 -9.85
CA LEU A 72 4.83 6.10 -9.41
C LEU A 72 4.03 5.54 -10.62
N PRO A 73 3.56 4.27 -10.56
CA PRO A 73 2.70 3.73 -11.59
C PRO A 73 1.41 4.53 -11.76
N PRO A 74 0.81 4.57 -12.96
CA PRO A 74 -0.44 5.32 -13.21
C PRO A 74 -1.58 4.96 -12.26
N ALA A 75 -1.65 3.71 -11.81
CA ALA A 75 -2.65 3.26 -10.84
C ALA A 75 -2.47 3.93 -9.46
N ARG A 76 -1.23 4.14 -9.02
CA ARG A 76 -0.91 4.81 -7.75
C ARG A 76 -1.16 6.31 -7.82
N LEU A 77 -0.90 6.95 -8.97
CA LEU A 77 -1.23 8.36 -9.18
C LEU A 77 -2.74 8.59 -9.08
N ARG A 78 -3.55 7.76 -9.77
CA ARG A 78 -5.03 7.82 -9.66
C ARG A 78 -5.55 7.60 -8.24
N GLU A 79 -4.86 6.79 -7.45
CA GLU A 79 -5.20 6.57 -6.03
C GLU A 79 -4.93 7.83 -5.20
N LEU A 80 -3.80 8.51 -5.43
CA LEU A 80 -3.50 9.80 -4.79
C LEU A 80 -4.50 10.90 -5.20
N ASP A 81 -4.89 10.94 -6.47
CA ASP A 81 -5.90 11.90 -6.95
C ASP A 81 -7.22 11.69 -6.21
N ARG A 82 -7.67 10.43 -6.08
CA ARG A 82 -8.87 10.09 -5.29
C ARG A 82 -8.77 10.52 -3.83
N PHE A 83 -7.64 10.29 -3.18
CA PHE A 83 -7.45 10.73 -1.79
C PHE A 83 -7.49 12.25 -1.65
N THR A 84 -6.96 12.97 -2.65
CA THR A 84 -7.00 14.44 -2.67
C THR A 84 -8.44 14.94 -2.83
N GLU A 85 -9.22 14.33 -3.72
CA GLU A 85 -10.65 14.60 -3.89
C GLU A 85 -11.45 14.29 -2.61
N GLN A 86 -11.16 13.15 -1.97
CA GLN A 86 -11.81 12.75 -0.73
C GLN A 86 -11.51 13.73 0.41
N LEU A 87 -10.24 14.11 0.59
CA LEU A 87 -9.84 15.10 1.59
C LEU A 87 -10.57 16.43 1.39
N ALA A 88 -10.65 16.90 0.14
CA ALA A 88 -11.32 18.15 -0.19
C ALA A 88 -12.83 18.11 0.13
N LYS A 89 -13.46 16.94 -0.02
CA LYS A 89 -14.91 16.76 0.18
C LYS A 89 -15.29 16.47 1.64
N GLU A 90 -14.52 15.61 2.30
CA GLU A 90 -14.87 15.00 3.58
C GLU A 90 -14.00 15.52 4.74
N GLY A 91 -12.93 16.26 4.46
CA GLY A 91 -11.98 16.72 5.47
C GLY A 91 -11.11 15.61 6.06
N ASN A 92 -11.23 14.39 5.55
CA ASN A 92 -10.47 13.22 5.96
C ASN A 92 -10.09 12.35 4.75
N ILE A 93 -9.03 11.56 4.90
CA ILE A 93 -8.63 10.54 3.92
C ILE A 93 -8.90 9.17 4.54
N ASP A 94 -9.81 8.40 3.95
CA ASP A 94 -9.95 6.99 4.27
C ASP A 94 -8.92 6.21 3.46
N ILE A 95 -7.76 5.96 4.07
CA ILE A 95 -6.68 5.15 3.47
C ILE A 95 -7.08 3.67 3.42
N GLY A 96 -8.29 3.31 3.89
CA GLY A 96 -8.79 1.95 3.89
C GLY A 96 -7.80 1.08 4.62
N GLN A 97 -7.55 1.37 5.91
CA GLN A 97 -6.86 0.42 6.76
C GLN A 97 -7.60 -0.90 6.59
N SER A 98 -7.02 -1.84 5.83
CA SER A 98 -7.57 -3.17 5.74
C SER A 98 -7.58 -3.66 7.16
N GLN A 99 -8.74 -3.70 7.78
CA GLN A 99 -8.90 -4.21 9.12
C GLN A 99 -8.57 -5.70 8.99
N SER A 100 -7.28 -6.00 9.16
CA SER A 100 -6.76 -7.34 9.01
C SER A 100 -7.37 -8.10 10.18
N LEU A 101 -8.31 -8.98 9.85
CA LEU A 101 -8.95 -9.81 10.83
C LEU A 101 -7.90 -10.73 11.43
N LYS A 102 -7.65 -10.60 12.72
CA LYS A 102 -6.69 -11.46 13.41
C LYS A 102 -7.24 -12.88 13.47
N PRO A 103 -6.40 -13.92 13.31
CA PRO A 103 -6.81 -15.29 13.61
C PRO A 103 -7.43 -15.39 15.00
N GLY A 104 -8.50 -16.18 15.13
CA GLY A 104 -9.35 -16.27 16.33
C GLY A 104 -10.50 -15.25 16.40
N SER A 105 -10.53 -14.25 15.51
CA SER A 105 -11.69 -13.35 15.40
C SER A 105 -12.93 -14.12 14.96
N ARG A 106 -14.10 -13.78 15.51
CA ARG A 106 -15.39 -14.34 15.09
C ARG A 106 -16.22 -13.27 14.38
N LEU A 107 -16.63 -13.57 13.16
CA LEU A 107 -17.59 -12.77 12.41
C LEU A 107 -18.98 -13.36 12.63
N VAL A 108 -19.91 -12.55 13.12
CA VAL A 108 -21.30 -12.98 13.34
C VAL A 108 -22.19 -12.22 12.38
N ARG A 109 -22.99 -12.95 11.59
CA ARG A 109 -23.94 -12.37 10.65
C ARG A 109 -25.34 -12.94 10.86
N HIS A 110 -26.32 -12.07 11.07
CA HIS A 110 -27.72 -12.43 11.03
C HIS A 110 -28.24 -12.39 9.59
N TRP A 111 -28.86 -13.47 9.15
CA TRP A 111 -29.44 -13.61 7.82
C TRP A 111 -30.64 -14.55 7.86
N HIS A 112 -31.78 -14.11 7.30
CA HIS A 112 -33.06 -14.84 7.34
C HIS A 112 -33.41 -15.45 8.72
N GLY A 113 -33.19 -14.68 9.79
CA GLY A 113 -33.51 -15.12 11.16
C GLY A 113 -32.53 -16.13 11.77
N LYS A 114 -31.48 -16.56 11.06
CA LYS A 114 -30.39 -17.39 11.60
C LYS A 114 -29.13 -16.55 11.80
N ALA A 115 -28.44 -16.77 12.92
CA ALA A 115 -27.10 -16.24 13.15
C ALA A 115 -26.05 -17.22 12.61
N TYR A 116 -25.13 -16.71 11.80
CA TYR A 116 -24.02 -17.45 11.22
C TYR A 116 -22.71 -16.94 11.80
N CYS A 117 -21.93 -17.83 12.41
CA CYS A 117 -20.66 -17.52 13.05
C CYS A 117 -19.51 -18.10 12.21
N VAL A 118 -18.56 -17.25 11.82
CA VAL A 118 -17.36 -17.63 11.07
C VAL A 118 -16.14 -17.31 11.91
N THR A 119 -15.26 -18.28 12.10
CA THR A 119 -13.97 -18.07 12.79
C THR A 119 -12.89 -17.77 11.76
N VAL A 120 -12.08 -16.76 12.02
CA VAL A 120 -10.92 -16.42 11.19
C VAL A 120 -9.77 -17.31 11.62
N LEU A 121 -9.16 -18.01 10.67
CA LEU A 121 -8.00 -18.87 10.92
C LEU A 121 -6.71 -18.15 10.49
N GLU A 122 -5.56 -18.77 10.77
CA GLU A 122 -4.27 -18.27 10.28
C GLU A 122 -4.22 -18.26 8.75
N GLU A 123 -4.80 -19.30 8.14
CA GLU A 123 -5.08 -19.36 6.72
C GLU A 123 -6.58 -19.57 6.52
N GLY A 124 -7.27 -18.57 5.96
CA GLY A 124 -8.70 -18.63 5.61
C GLY A 124 -9.66 -18.57 6.79
N PHE A 125 -10.75 -19.35 6.72
CA PHE A 125 -11.91 -19.24 7.61
C PHE A 125 -12.48 -20.61 7.95
N GLU A 126 -13.15 -20.71 9.09
CA GLU A 126 -13.93 -21.87 9.52
C GLU A 126 -15.40 -21.49 9.66
N PHE A 127 -16.29 -22.32 9.11
CA PHE A 127 -17.73 -22.16 9.18
C PHE A 127 -18.39 -23.55 9.21
N GLU A 128 -19.23 -23.82 10.22
CA GLU A 128 -19.89 -25.13 10.43
C GLU A 128 -18.88 -26.30 10.33
N ASP A 129 -17.78 -26.21 11.09
CA ASP A 129 -16.67 -27.20 11.15
C ASP A 129 -15.98 -27.48 9.80
N ARG A 130 -16.15 -26.60 8.81
CA ARG A 130 -15.54 -26.70 7.49
C ARG A 130 -14.61 -25.52 7.23
N HIS A 131 -13.49 -25.81 6.57
CA HIS A 131 -12.52 -24.81 6.16
C HIS A 131 -12.87 -24.18 4.80
N PHE A 132 -12.73 -22.86 4.69
CA PHE A 132 -12.96 -22.07 3.49
C PHE A 132 -11.80 -21.10 3.22
N SER A 133 -11.45 -20.92 1.94
CA SER A 133 -10.37 -20.01 1.55
C SER A 133 -10.82 -18.54 1.44
N SER A 134 -12.13 -18.26 1.47
CA SER A 134 -12.64 -16.89 1.44
C SER A 134 -14.04 -16.72 2.03
N LEU A 135 -14.31 -15.54 2.59
CA LEU A 135 -15.65 -15.14 3.03
C LEU A 135 -16.70 -15.15 1.91
N THR A 136 -16.28 -14.98 0.66
CA THR A 136 -17.20 -15.01 -0.50
C THR A 136 -17.74 -16.42 -0.73
N GLN A 137 -16.94 -17.47 -0.47
CA GLN A 137 -17.45 -18.85 -0.52
C GLN A 137 -18.49 -19.07 0.57
N ILE A 138 -18.20 -18.64 1.81
CA ILE A 138 -19.15 -18.78 2.92
C ILE A 138 -20.44 -17.98 2.66
N ALA A 139 -20.33 -16.75 2.16
CA ALA A 139 -21.50 -15.95 1.82
C ALA A 139 -22.36 -16.61 0.73
N ARG A 140 -21.74 -17.27 -0.26
CA ARG A 140 -22.47 -18.07 -1.27
C ARG A 140 -23.13 -19.30 -0.65
N GLU A 141 -22.45 -20.00 0.26
CA GLU A 141 -23.01 -21.14 1.00
C GLU A 141 -24.26 -20.71 1.79
N ILE A 142 -24.21 -19.55 2.45
CA ILE A 142 -25.32 -19.03 3.27
C ILE A 142 -26.47 -18.49 2.41
N THR A 143 -26.16 -17.73 1.37
CA THR A 143 -27.18 -16.98 0.60
C THR A 143 -27.65 -17.67 -0.67
N GLY A 144 -26.93 -18.69 -1.15
CA GLY A 144 -27.15 -19.31 -2.46
C GLY A 144 -26.84 -18.40 -3.66
N ALA A 145 -26.38 -17.17 -3.44
CA ALA A 145 -26.15 -16.15 -4.46
C ALA A 145 -24.74 -15.58 -4.39
N ALA A 146 -24.28 -14.97 -5.49
CA ALA A 146 -22.94 -14.38 -5.57
C ALA A 146 -22.85 -13.04 -4.82
N TRP A 147 -22.80 -13.08 -3.49
CA TRP A 147 -22.53 -11.92 -2.65
C TRP A 147 -21.03 -11.74 -2.42
N SER A 148 -20.58 -10.48 -2.30
CA SER A 148 -19.24 -10.17 -1.80
C SER A 148 -19.15 -10.53 -0.32
N GLY A 149 -18.32 -11.51 0.03
CA GLY A 149 -18.15 -11.99 1.41
C GLY A 149 -17.86 -10.87 2.41
N PRO A 150 -16.84 -10.02 2.18
CA PRO A 150 -16.55 -8.90 3.07
C PRO A 150 -17.74 -7.96 3.27
N ARG A 151 -18.55 -7.72 2.25
CA ARG A 151 -19.75 -6.88 2.36
C ARG A 151 -20.86 -7.58 3.14
N PHE A 152 -21.07 -8.87 2.91
CA PHE A 152 -22.05 -9.67 3.64
C PHE A 152 -21.76 -9.69 5.15
N PHE A 153 -20.49 -9.76 5.53
CA PHE A 153 -20.02 -9.71 6.92
C PHE A 153 -19.74 -8.29 7.45
N GLY A 154 -20.11 -7.23 6.73
CA GLY A 154 -19.97 -5.85 7.22
C GLY A 154 -18.54 -5.33 7.34
N LEU A 155 -17.56 -5.97 6.71
CA LEU A 155 -16.13 -5.60 6.74
C LEU A 155 -15.77 -4.49 5.75
N LYS A 156 -16.73 -4.08 4.92
CA LYS A 156 -16.61 -2.94 4.00
C LYS A 156 -17.87 -2.11 4.11
N SER A 157 -17.81 -1.02 4.87
CA SER A 157 -18.88 -0.03 4.98
C SER A 157 -18.95 0.79 3.68
N ARG A 158 -20.17 1.22 3.28
CA ARG A 158 -20.28 2.50 2.55
C ARG A 158 -20.19 3.62 3.60
N PRO A 159 -19.74 4.83 3.21
CA PRO A 159 -19.99 6.00 4.03
C PRO A 159 -21.52 6.14 4.19
N GLY A 160 -22.04 5.95 5.41
CA GLY A 160 -23.46 6.12 5.72
C GLY A 160 -24.10 5.12 6.69
N ASP A 161 -23.50 3.95 6.94
CA ASP A 161 -24.13 2.89 7.74
C ASP A 161 -23.61 2.88 9.20
N GLY A 162 -23.63 4.03 9.86
CA GLY A 162 -23.32 4.17 11.28
C GLY A 162 -24.45 4.92 11.97
N GLU A 163 -25.44 4.17 12.46
CA GLU A 163 -26.44 4.62 13.42
C GLU A 163 -26.25 3.85 14.73
#